data_AF-A0A9D8C3F7-F1
#
_entry.id   AF-A0A9D8C3F7-F1
#
_cell.length_a   1.000
_cell.length_b   1.000
_cell.length_c   1.000
_cell.angle_alpha   90.00
_cell.angle_beta   90.00
_cell.angle_gamma   90.00
#
_symmetry.space_group_name_H-M   'P 1'
#
loop_
_entity.id
_entity.type
_entity.pdbx_description
1 polymer ?
#
loop_
_entity_poly.entity_id
_entity_poly.type
_entity_poly.pdbx_seq_one_letter_code
_entity_poly.pdbx_strand_id
1 'polypeptide(L)'
;MGCSSAKGREGVIRIDVYADIICPWGYIGEHPLHAALQKAPELETDVVLRPFQLDPTAVAPLPVLDYLRRKFGPRAEATRWGSACMRRE
;
A
#
# COMPACT_ATOMS: atom_id res chain seq x y z
N MET A 1 -11.66 -24.23 -3.72
CA MET A 1 -10.39 -24.36 -2.97
C MET A 1 -10.20 -23.11 -2.11
N GLY A 2 -10.05 -23.29 -0.79
CA GLY A 2 -9.34 -22.37 0.11
C GLY A 2 -10.02 -21.04 0.51
N CYS A 3 -11.15 -21.08 1.23
CA CYS A 3 -11.52 -19.98 2.14
C CYS A 3 -11.30 -20.47 3.57
N SER A 4 -10.04 -20.44 4.03
CA SER A 4 -9.73 -20.72 5.43
C SER A 4 -9.99 -19.45 6.22
N SER A 5 -11.22 -19.37 6.74
CA SER A 5 -11.69 -18.35 7.66
C SER A 5 -10.72 -18.20 8.84
N ALA A 6 -10.11 -17.02 8.95
CA ALA A 6 -9.24 -16.66 10.06
C ALA A 6 -10.11 -16.48 11.31
N LYS A 7 -10.26 -17.55 12.08
CA LYS A 7 -10.84 -17.51 13.42
C LYS A 7 -9.88 -16.71 14.30
N GLY A 8 -10.28 -15.49 14.67
CA GLY A 8 -9.50 -14.62 15.54
C GLY A 8 -9.14 -15.32 16.85
N ARG A 9 -7.87 -15.25 17.22
CA ARG A 9 -7.42 -15.58 18.57
C ARG A 9 -7.90 -14.43 19.45
N GLU A 10 -8.81 -14.71 20.39
CA GLU A 10 -9.33 -13.73 21.35
C GLU A 10 -8.12 -13.09 22.07
N GLY A 11 -7.88 -11.80 21.81
CA GLY A 11 -6.71 -11.06 22.30
C GLY A 11 -5.68 -10.63 21.25
N VAL A 12 -5.76 -11.10 20.00
CA VAL A 12 -4.86 -10.68 18.91
C VAL A 12 -5.57 -9.74 17.95
N ILE A 13 -5.02 -8.53 17.78
CA ILE A 13 -5.52 -7.54 16.82
C ILE A 13 -5.02 -7.91 15.43
N ARG A 14 -5.97 -8.21 14.53
CA ARG A 14 -5.66 -8.49 13.13
C ARG A 14 -5.60 -7.21 12.31
N ILE A 15 -4.52 -7.02 11.55
CA ILE A 15 -4.31 -5.88 10.66
C ILE A 15 -4.08 -6.40 9.24
N ASP A 16 -5.10 -6.35 8.39
CA ASP A 16 -4.96 -6.68 6.97
C ASP A 16 -4.53 -5.43 6.18
N VAL A 17 -3.33 -5.48 5.58
CA VAL A 17 -2.73 -4.39 4.80
C VAL A 17 -2.89 -4.69 3.33
N TYR A 18 -3.62 -3.85 2.59
CA TYR A 18 -3.75 -3.99 1.14
C TYR A 18 -2.73 -3.11 0.43
N ALA A 19 -1.85 -3.72 -0.36
CA ALA A 19 -0.84 -2.98 -1.11
C ALA A 19 -0.65 -3.55 -2.53
N ASP A 20 -0.27 -2.65 -3.42
CA ASP A 20 0.15 -2.94 -4.79
C ASP A 20 1.61 -2.49 -4.96
N ILE A 21 2.40 -3.25 -5.71
CA ILE A 21 3.81 -2.97 -6.01
C ILE A 21 4.01 -1.67 -6.80
N ILE A 22 3.04 -1.25 -7.61
CA ILE A 22 3.12 0.01 -8.37
C ILE A 22 2.68 1.21 -7.53
N CYS A 23 2.07 0.98 -6.36
CA CYS A 23 1.57 2.05 -5.50
C CYS A 23 2.71 2.64 -4.65
N PRO A 24 3.12 3.90 -4.87
CA PRO A 24 4.13 4.53 -4.03
C PRO A 24 3.63 4.75 -2.59
N TRP A 25 2.31 4.90 -2.39
CA TRP A 25 1.73 5.11 -1.07
C TRP A 25 1.79 3.88 -0.18
N GLY A 26 1.72 2.68 -0.76
CA GLY A 26 1.91 1.44 -0.02
C GLY A 26 3.31 1.41 0.61
N TYR A 27 4.33 1.75 -0.18
CA TYR A 27 5.72 1.86 0.30
C TYR A 27 5.89 2.97 1.36
N ILE A 28 5.32 4.15 1.13
CA ILE A 28 5.38 5.26 2.10
C ILE A 28 4.66 4.90 3.40
N GLY A 29 3.55 4.16 3.33
CA GLY A 29 2.71 3.79 4.48
C GLY A 29 3.28 2.66 5.36
N GLU A 30 4.19 1.84 4.83
CA GLU A 30 4.82 0.73 5.57
C GLU A 30 5.63 1.24 6.77
N HIS A 31 6.44 2.28 6.58
CA HIS A 31 7.36 2.76 7.61
C HIS A 31 6.64 3.35 8.83
N PRO A 32 5.64 4.24 8.68
CA PRO A 32 4.84 4.73 9.79
C PRO A 32 4.06 3.62 10.50
N LEU A 33 3.55 2.63 9.75
CA LEU A 33 2.84 1.49 10.35
C LEU A 33 3.78 0.70 11.26
N HIS A 34 4.98 0.36 10.77
CA HIS A 34 5.97 -0.35 11.57
C HIS A 34 6.39 0.46 12.80
N ALA A 35 6.62 1.77 12.64
CA ALA A 35 6.96 2.65 13.76
C ALA A 35 5.82 2.77 14.80
N ALA A 36 4.56 2.71 14.38
CA ALA A 36 3.42 2.70 15.30
C ALA A 36 3.32 1.38 16.07
N LEU A 37 3.55 0.24 15.41
CA LEU A 37 3.56 -1.08 16.06
C LEU A 37 4.67 -1.20 17.10
N GLN A 38 5.85 -0.63 16.84
CA GLN A 38 6.94 -0.59 17.81
C GLN A 38 6.62 0.23 19.07
N LYS A 39 5.70 1.20 18.98
CA LYS A 39 5.27 2.04 20.11
C LYS A 39 4.20 1.40 20.99
N ALA A 40 3.58 0.31 20.54
CA ALA A 40 2.53 -0.41 21.26
C ALA A 40 2.89 -1.90 21.42
N PRO A 41 4.03 -2.23 22.07
CA PRO A 41 4.49 -3.61 22.24
C PRO A 41 3.55 -4.48 23.11
N GLU A 42 2.65 -3.86 23.87
CA GLU A 42 1.64 -4.53 24.69
C GLU A 42 0.49 -5.13 23.87
N LEU A 43 0.37 -4.77 22.59
CA LEU A 43 -0.64 -5.28 21.68
C LEU A 43 -0.11 -6.49 20.91
N GLU A 44 -0.73 -7.64 21.11
CA GLU A 44 -0.53 -8.80 20.23
C GLU A 44 -1.16 -8.51 18.87
N THR A 45 -0.35 -8.39 17.82
CA THR A 45 -0.82 -8.03 16.47
C THR A 45 -0.50 -9.12 15.43
N ASP A 46 -1.44 -9.37 14.52
CA ASP A 46 -1.29 -10.25 13.35
C ASP A 46 -1.41 -9.40 12.07
N VAL A 47 -0.27 -9.00 11.51
CA VAL A 47 -0.22 -8.18 10.30
C VAL A 47 -0.17 -9.08 9.07
N VAL A 48 -1.16 -8.96 8.20
CA VAL A 48 -1.27 -9.78 6.99
C VAL A 48 -1.32 -8.90 5.75
N LEU A 49 -0.31 -9.03 4.88
CA LEU A 49 -0.30 -8.36 3.59
C LEU A 49 -1.25 -9.07 2.62
N ARG A 50 -2.14 -8.29 2.01
CA ARG A 50 -3.08 -8.72 0.98
C ARG A 50 -2.68 -8.05 -0.34
N PRO A 51 -2.36 -8.83 -1.38
CA PRO A 51 -2.05 -8.25 -2.68
C PRO A 51 -3.28 -7.55 -3.24
N PHE A 52 -3.08 -6.34 -3.75
CA PHE A 52 -4.11 -5.55 -4.41
C PHE A 52 -3.63 -5.15 -5.81
N GLN A 53 -4.56 -5.03 -6.75
CA GLN A 53 -4.29 -4.55 -8.10
C GLN A 53 -5.03 -3.23 -8.32
N LEU A 54 -4.27 -2.13 -8.45
CA LEU A 54 -4.78 -0.77 -8.62
C LEU A 54 -5.51 -0.56 -9.95
N ASP A 55 -5.12 -1.33 -10.98
CA ASP A 55 -5.73 -1.28 -12.29
C ASP A 55 -5.85 -2.69 -12.89
N PRO A 56 -7.06 -3.28 -12.87
CA PRO A 56 -7.32 -4.59 -13.47
C PRO A 56 -7.31 -4.56 -15.00
N THR A 57 -7.34 -3.38 -15.63
CA THR A 57 -7.44 -3.20 -17.09
C THR A 57 -6.08 -2.95 -17.76
N ALA A 58 -5.01 -2.86 -16.99
CA ALA A 58 -3.67 -2.65 -17.51
C ALA A 58 -3.17 -3.90 -18.26
N VAL A 59 -3.20 -3.85 -19.60
CA VAL A 59 -2.84 -4.97 -20.48
C VAL A 59 -1.43 -4.88 -21.07
N ALA A 60 -0.80 -3.70 -21.03
CA ALA A 60 0.53 -3.49 -21.59
C ALA A 60 1.34 -2.53 -20.72
N PRO A 61 2.67 -2.72 -20.61
CA PRO A 61 3.53 -1.80 -19.88
C PRO A 61 3.54 -0.44 -20.57
N LEU A 62 3.30 0.61 -19.78
CA LEU A 62 3.36 2.00 -20.22
C LEU A 62 4.34 2.77 -19.32
N PRO A 63 5.07 3.76 -19.83
CA PRO A 63 5.80 4.70 -19.00
C PRO A 63 4.86 5.31 -17.96
N VAL A 64 5.28 5.35 -16.69
CA VAL A 64 4.42 5.74 -15.56
C VAL A 64 3.78 7.11 -15.79
N LEU A 65 4.51 8.09 -16.33
CA LEU A 65 3.96 9.42 -16.60
C LEU A 65 2.86 9.40 -17.65
N ASP A 66 2.99 8.59 -18.69
CA ASP A 66 1.98 8.47 -19.73
C ASP A 66 0.75 7.73 -19.22
N TYR A 67 0.95 6.71 -18.38
CA TYR A 67 -0.14 6.04 -17.68
C TYR A 67 -0.89 7.01 -16.75
N LEU A 68 -0.18 7.80 -15.94
CA LEU A 68 -0.78 8.78 -15.05
C LEU A 68 -1.53 9.88 -15.82
N ARG A 69 -0.97 10.39 -16.93
CA ARG A 69 -1.65 11.36 -17.80
C ARG A 69 -2.93 10.79 -18.42
N ARG A 70 -2.93 9.52 -18.83
CA ARG A 70 -4.12 8.85 -19.35
C ARG A 70 -5.18 8.65 -18.27
N LYS A 71 -4.77 8.26 -17.06
CA LYS A 71 -5.67 7.95 -15.95
C LYS A 71 -6.25 9.19 -15.26
N PHE A 72 -5.43 10.22 -15.04
CA PHE A 72 -5.76 11.38 -14.23
C PHE A 72 -5.82 12.70 -15.04
N GLY A 73 -5.57 12.64 -16.35
CA GLY A 73 -5.64 13.79 -17.27
C GLY A 73 -4.33 14.59 -17.38
N PRO A 74 -4.32 15.67 -18.20
CA PRO A 74 -3.11 16.43 -18.54
C PRO A 74 -2.47 17.16 -17.34
N ARG A 75 -3.22 17.33 -16.24
CA ARG A 75 -2.74 17.94 -14.98
C ARG A 75 -2.15 16.91 -14.00
N ALA A 76 -2.05 15.65 -14.42
CA ALA A 76 -1.35 14.60 -13.69
C ALA A 76 0.16 14.85 -13.73
N GLU A 77 0.62 15.81 -12.93
CA GLU A 77 2.02 16.17 -12.85
C GLU A 77 2.79 15.16 -11.98
N ALA A 78 3.87 14.61 -12.55
CA ALA A 78 4.88 13.80 -11.84
C ALA A 78 5.37 14.47 -10.54
N THR A 79 5.38 15.80 -10.55
CA THR A 79 6.02 16.70 -9.59
C THR A 79 5.46 16.58 -8.18
N ARG A 80 4.18 16.20 -8.00
CA ARG A 80 3.61 16.02 -6.64
C ARG A 80 3.80 14.61 -6.09
N TRP A 81 4.05 13.62 -6.95
CA TRP A 81 4.10 12.19 -6.58
C TRP A 81 5.51 11.73 -6.19
N GLY A 82 6.55 12.07 -6.97
CA GLY A 82 7.94 11.66 -6.69
C GLY A 82 8.63 12.47 -5.59
N SER A 83 8.23 13.73 -5.42
CA SER A 83 8.92 14.69 -4.52
C SER A 83 8.54 14.54 -3.05
N ALA A 84 7.40 13.90 -2.76
CA ALA A 84 6.98 13.64 -1.37
C ALA A 84 7.82 12.53 -0.71
N CYS A 85 8.34 11.58 -1.49
CA CYS A 85 9.16 10.48 -0.98
C CYS A 85 10.65 10.85 -0.84
N MET A 86 11.12 11.93 -1.52
CA MET A 86 12.53 12.37 -1.50
C MET A 86 12.85 13.46 -0.46
N ARG A 87 11.86 14.04 0.22
CA ARG A 87 12.12 14.91 1.39
C ARG A 87 11.99 14.09 2.67
N ARG A 88 13.11 13.47 3.07
CA ARG A 88 13.37 13.16 4.48
C ARG A 88 14.00 14.41 5.09
N GLU A 89 13.17 15.24 5.69
CA GLU A 89 13.56 16.14 6.77
C GLU A 89 12.77 15.73 8.01
#